data_AF-A0A2U1PBE3-F1
#
_entry.id   AF-A0A2U1PBE3-F1
#
_cell.length_a   1.000
_cell.length_b   1.000
_cell.length_c   1.000
_cell.angle_alpha   90.00
_cell.angle_beta   90.00
_cell.angle_gamma   90.00
#
_symmetry.space_group_name_H-M   'P 1'
#
loop_
_entity.id
_entity.type
_entity.pdbx_description
1 polymer ?
#
loop_
_entity_poly.entity_id
_entity_poly.type
_entity_poly.pdbx_seq_one_letter_code
_entity_poly.pdbx_strand_id
1 'polypeptide(L)'
;MHFLIVLLEMVRVVVFWYFLGQIIEPNMVYTPFIPSQPHYNLNLLSISVNGQTLSIDPSMFATSGSRGGTIIDSGTTLAYLAEEAYDPFVEAITRSVSQSVQSVMLKGSKCYVVTSSTPEMFPTLSLNFAGGAAMLHGLTTSLIGGAVVWCIGFQKIRGQGITILGDLVLKDRIVVYDLGGQRIGWANYDCTSSVNVSTSSTGGRSEYVNAGQIGGSGKLLNTHDKLLSIFIVAFRFVIASFS
;
A
#
# COMPACT_ATOMS: atom_id res chain seq x y z
N MET A 1 -2.25 -30.56 -2.45
CA MET A 1 -2.64 -29.33 -1.73
C MET A 1 -1.67 -28.26 -2.21
N HIS A 2 -2.12 -27.34 -3.07
CA HIS A 2 -1.25 -26.36 -3.71
C HIS A 2 -1.29 -25.06 -2.89
N PHE A 3 -0.11 -24.59 -2.47
CA PHE A 3 0.06 -23.26 -1.89
C PHE A 3 -0.06 -22.24 -3.03
N LEU A 4 -1.01 -21.32 -2.96
CA LEU A 4 -1.12 -20.22 -3.92
C LEU A 4 -0.57 -18.96 -3.26
N ILE A 5 0.72 -18.72 -3.46
CA ILE A 5 1.31 -17.39 -3.27
C ILE A 5 0.87 -16.57 -4.48
N VAL A 6 -0.09 -15.67 -4.30
CA VAL A 6 -0.41 -14.71 -5.36
C VAL A 6 0.59 -13.56 -5.23
N LEU A 7 1.74 -13.73 -5.88
CA LEU A 7 2.48 -12.58 -6.39
C LEU A 7 1.60 -11.99 -7.50
N LEU A 8 0.87 -10.92 -7.19
CA LEU A 8 0.30 -10.11 -8.26
C LEU A 8 1.51 -9.58 -9.05
N GLU A 9 1.64 -9.90 -10.33
CA GLU A 9 2.80 -9.50 -11.16
C GLU A 9 2.99 -7.98 -11.28
N MET A 10 2.08 -7.16 -10.75
CA MET A 10 2.25 -5.71 -10.61
C MET A 10 2.78 -5.26 -9.24
N VAL A 11 2.88 -6.18 -8.28
CA VAL A 11 2.95 -5.88 -6.86
C VAL A 11 4.10 -6.66 -6.23
N ARG A 12 5.12 -5.95 -5.72
CA ARG A 12 6.10 -6.55 -4.79
C ARG A 12 5.51 -6.68 -3.38
N VAL A 13 4.28 -7.18 -3.27
CA VAL A 13 3.58 -7.42 -2.01
C VAL A 13 3.30 -8.92 -1.94
N VAL A 14 3.71 -9.51 -0.82
CA VAL A 14 3.41 -10.91 -0.55
C VAL A 14 2.06 -10.97 0.16
N VAL A 15 0.99 -11.21 -0.62
CA VAL A 15 -0.36 -11.38 -0.09
C VAL A 15 -0.61 -12.85 0.18
N PHE A 16 -0.79 -13.19 1.45
CA PHE A 16 -1.02 -14.55 1.89
C PHE A 16 -2.51 -14.77 2.20
N TRP A 17 -3.21 -15.51 1.33
CA TRP A 17 -4.59 -15.93 1.58
C TRP A 17 -4.60 -17.34 2.17
N TYR A 18 -5.38 -17.53 3.25
CA TYR A 18 -5.55 -18.80 3.98
C TYR A 18 -4.24 -19.43 4.47
N PHE A 19 -3.79 -19.06 5.67
CA PHE A 19 -2.56 -19.61 6.24
C PHE A 19 -2.79 -20.54 7.43
N LEU A 20 -2.25 -21.76 7.32
CA LEU A 20 -1.86 -22.64 8.44
C LEU A 20 -0.45 -22.26 8.95
N GLY A 21 -0.10 -20.98 8.91
CA GLY A 21 1.23 -20.50 9.27
C GLY A 21 1.28 -19.01 9.59
N GLN A 22 2.32 -18.57 10.28
CA GLN A 22 2.47 -17.17 10.67
C GLN A 22 3.72 -16.57 10.00
N ILE A 23 3.55 -15.39 9.40
CA ILE A 23 4.67 -14.56 8.97
C ILE A 23 5.32 -14.02 10.24
N ILE A 24 6.60 -14.30 10.39
CA ILE A 24 7.38 -13.80 11.53
C ILE A 24 8.18 -12.62 11.02
N GLU A 25 7.61 -11.42 11.19
CA GLU A 25 8.28 -10.16 10.91
C GLU A 25 8.25 -9.31 12.20
N PRO A 26 9.39 -9.09 12.87
CA PRO A 26 9.44 -8.46 14.19
C PRO A 26 8.90 -7.02 14.21
N ASN A 27 8.89 -6.34 13.06
CA ASN A 27 8.44 -4.94 12.95
C ASN A 27 7.01 -4.79 12.43
N MET A 28 6.24 -5.89 12.39
CA MET A 28 4.85 -5.87 11.94
C MET A 28 3.97 -5.05 12.90
N VAL A 29 3.29 -4.03 12.38
CA VAL A 29 2.26 -3.27 13.09
C VAL A 29 0.89 -3.63 12.54
N TYR A 30 -0.16 -3.56 13.37
CA TYR A 30 -1.51 -3.96 12.99
C TYR A 30 -2.55 -2.88 13.30
N THR A 31 -3.52 -2.72 12.40
CA THR A 31 -4.76 -1.94 12.63
C THR A 31 -5.98 -2.83 12.37
N PRO A 32 -7.06 -2.68 13.14
CA PRO A 32 -8.31 -3.39 12.87
C PRO A 32 -8.96 -2.92 11.58
N PHE A 33 -9.68 -3.83 10.91
CA PHE A 33 -10.66 -3.45 9.91
C PHE A 33 -11.88 -2.80 10.57
N ILE A 34 -12.57 -1.92 9.83
CA ILE A 34 -13.89 -1.45 10.21
C ILE A 34 -14.92 -2.53 9.81
N PRO A 35 -15.68 -3.12 10.76
CA PRO A 35 -16.66 -4.15 10.45
C PRO A 35 -17.77 -3.65 9.52
N SER A 36 -18.38 -4.58 8.77
CA SER A 36 -19.56 -4.32 7.94
C SER A 36 -19.37 -3.23 6.88
N GLN A 37 -18.15 -3.07 6.37
CA GLN A 37 -17.84 -2.19 5.26
C GLN A 37 -17.66 -3.00 3.96
N PRO A 38 -17.92 -2.41 2.78
CA PRO A 38 -17.84 -3.10 1.49
C PRO A 38 -16.41 -3.45 1.05
N HIS A 39 -15.39 -2.79 1.63
CA HIS A 39 -13.98 -3.00 1.31
C HIS A 39 -13.17 -3.28 2.58
N TYR A 40 -11.86 -3.46 2.41
CA TYR A 40 -10.90 -3.46 3.53
C TYR A 40 -10.74 -2.03 4.06
N ASN A 41 -11.76 -1.56 4.77
CA ASN A 41 -11.79 -0.23 5.35
C ASN A 41 -11.00 -0.17 6.65
N LEU A 42 -10.18 0.87 6.79
CA LEU A 42 -9.35 1.16 7.94
C LEU A 42 -9.79 2.47 8.58
N ASN A 43 -9.57 2.59 9.88
CA ASN A 43 -9.82 3.82 10.61
C ASN A 43 -8.56 4.67 10.65
N LEU A 44 -8.42 5.59 9.68
CA LEU A 44 -7.37 6.61 9.66
C LEU A 44 -7.78 7.76 10.60
N LEU A 45 -6.98 8.02 11.63
CA LEU A 45 -7.28 9.00 12.65
C LEU A 45 -6.68 10.37 12.34
N SER A 46 -5.46 10.38 11.79
CA SER A 46 -4.75 11.61 11.47
C SER A 46 -3.61 11.39 10.48
N ILE A 47 -3.14 12.51 9.94
CA ILE A 47 -1.93 12.56 9.10
C ILE A 47 -0.93 13.48 9.78
N SER A 48 0.33 13.09 9.81
CA SER A 48 1.43 13.90 10.36
C SER A 48 2.51 14.15 9.31
N VAL A 49 3.09 15.34 9.36
CA VAL A 49 4.24 15.77 8.54
C VAL A 49 5.35 16.19 9.51
N ASN A 50 6.52 15.56 9.42
CA ASN A 50 7.63 15.74 10.39
C ASN A 50 7.20 15.55 11.86
N GLY A 51 6.34 14.56 12.11
CA GLY A 51 5.81 14.28 13.44
C GLY A 51 4.75 15.28 13.94
N GLN A 52 4.47 16.34 13.19
CA GLN A 52 3.39 17.28 13.51
C GLN A 52 2.09 16.84 12.88
N THR A 53 1.09 16.55 13.72
CA THR A 53 -0.26 16.20 13.26
C THR A 53 -0.93 17.39 12.59
N LEU A 54 -1.47 17.16 11.40
CA LEU A 54 -2.20 18.18 10.64
C LEU A 54 -3.56 18.46 11.27
N SER A 55 -3.99 19.71 11.22
CA SER A 55 -5.32 20.14 11.68
C SER A 55 -6.40 19.78 10.65
N ILE A 56 -6.62 18.47 10.45
CA ILE A 56 -7.69 17.91 9.61
C ILE A 56 -8.71 17.29 10.55
N ASP A 57 -10.00 17.59 10.36
CA ASP A 57 -11.06 16.94 11.14
C ASP A 57 -11.04 15.43 10.89
N PRO A 58 -10.88 14.57 11.91
CA PRO A 58 -10.88 13.11 11.75
C PRO A 58 -12.16 12.57 11.09
N SER A 59 -13.28 13.29 11.19
CA SER A 59 -14.52 12.94 10.50
C SER A 59 -14.34 12.87 8.98
N MET A 60 -13.32 13.55 8.43
CA MET A 60 -12.99 13.53 7.00
C MET A 60 -12.59 12.14 6.50
N PHE A 61 -12.10 11.29 7.39
CA PHE A 61 -11.64 9.92 7.10
C PHE A 61 -12.65 8.84 7.53
N ALA A 62 -13.80 9.22 8.09
CA ALA A 62 -14.80 8.29 8.60
C ALA A 62 -15.60 7.61 7.48
N THR A 63 -16.15 6.43 7.77
CA THR A 63 -17.11 5.71 6.90
C THR A 63 -18.54 6.13 7.26
N SER A 64 -18.94 7.35 6.91
CA SER A 64 -20.28 7.87 7.23
C SER A 64 -20.80 8.86 6.18
N GLY A 65 -22.11 8.83 5.91
CA GLY A 65 -22.74 9.72 4.94
C GLY A 65 -22.22 9.47 3.52
N SER A 66 -21.72 10.51 2.85
CA SER A 66 -21.09 10.42 1.53
C SER A 66 -19.60 10.07 1.57
N ARG A 67 -19.03 9.81 2.75
CA ARG A 67 -17.60 9.48 2.91
C ARG A 67 -17.37 7.98 2.77
N GLY A 68 -16.38 7.61 1.95
CA GLY A 68 -15.96 6.22 1.72
C GLY A 68 -14.96 5.69 2.73
N GLY A 69 -14.50 6.54 3.65
CA GLY A 69 -13.44 6.22 4.61
C GLY A 69 -12.07 6.01 3.97
N THR A 70 -11.22 5.23 4.64
CA THR A 70 -9.91 4.83 4.13
C THR A 70 -9.91 3.36 3.73
N ILE A 71 -9.52 3.07 2.49
CA ILE A 71 -9.52 1.72 1.92
C ILE A 71 -8.08 1.33 1.57
N ILE A 72 -7.70 0.10 1.87
CA ILE A 72 -6.47 -0.51 1.36
C ILE A 72 -6.78 -1.37 0.15
N ASP A 73 -6.21 -1.04 -1.01
CA ASP A 73 -6.57 -1.66 -2.28
C ASP A 73 -5.35 -1.84 -3.19
N SER A 74 -4.80 -3.04 -3.20
CA SER A 74 -3.70 -3.40 -4.11
C SER A 74 -4.09 -3.41 -5.59
N GLY A 75 -5.40 -3.38 -5.90
CA GLY A 75 -5.91 -3.27 -7.27
C GLY A 75 -5.86 -1.85 -7.84
N THR A 76 -5.64 -0.84 -7.00
CA THR A 76 -5.48 0.55 -7.43
C THR A 76 -3.99 0.90 -7.51
N THR A 77 -3.51 1.37 -8.67
CA THR A 77 -2.09 1.73 -8.85
C THR A 77 -1.67 2.96 -8.03
N LEU A 78 -2.51 4.00 -8.01
CA LEU A 78 -2.21 5.29 -7.36
C LEU A 78 -2.77 5.34 -5.94
N ALA A 79 -2.33 6.33 -5.17
CA ALA A 79 -2.93 6.62 -3.88
C ALA A 79 -3.76 7.90 -3.92
N TYR A 80 -4.86 7.91 -3.18
CA TYR A 80 -5.80 9.01 -3.13
C TYR A 80 -6.08 9.40 -1.68
N LEU A 81 -6.14 10.70 -1.40
CA LEU A 81 -6.67 11.23 -0.15
C LEU A 81 -8.06 11.81 -0.38
N ALA A 82 -8.89 11.77 0.66
CA ALA A 82 -10.13 12.53 0.70
C ALA A 82 -9.83 13.99 0.34
N GLU A 83 -10.68 14.59 -0.51
CA GLU A 83 -10.43 15.90 -1.10
C GLU A 83 -10.13 16.97 -0.04
N GLU A 84 -10.85 16.95 1.09
CA GLU A 84 -10.70 17.90 2.18
C GLU A 84 -9.39 17.73 2.97
N ALA A 85 -8.79 16.54 2.92
CA ALA A 85 -7.51 16.25 3.57
C ALA A 85 -6.31 16.55 2.65
N TYR A 86 -6.52 16.55 1.33
CA TYR A 86 -5.44 16.65 0.35
C TYR A 86 -4.74 18.02 0.35
N ASP A 87 -5.48 19.12 0.34
CA ASP A 87 -4.87 20.46 0.27
C ASP A 87 -4.05 20.79 1.54
N PRO A 88 -4.55 20.58 2.78
CA PRO A 88 -3.74 20.74 3.99
C PRO A 88 -2.48 19.87 4.01
N PHE A 89 -2.57 18.65 3.48
CA PHE A 89 -1.46 17.72 3.37
C PHE A 89 -0.38 18.22 2.41
N VAL A 90 -0.76 18.60 1.18
CA VAL A 90 0.18 19.15 0.18
C VAL A 90 0.80 20.46 0.65
N GLU A 91 0.03 21.31 1.32
CA GLU A 91 0.52 22.57 1.85
C GLU A 91 1.55 22.35 2.96
N ALA A 92 1.29 21.43 3.89
CA ALA A 92 2.23 21.09 4.95
C ALA A 92 3.57 20.52 4.42
N ILE A 93 3.50 19.67 3.39
CA ILE A 93 4.69 19.17 2.70
C ILE A 93 5.42 20.33 2.02
N THR A 94 4.70 21.17 1.27
CA THR A 94 5.30 22.32 0.56
C THR A 94 5.98 23.30 1.51
N ARG A 95 5.40 23.54 2.69
CA ARG A 95 6.02 24.37 3.74
C ARG A 95 7.27 23.74 4.36
N SER A 96 7.38 22.41 4.32
CA SER A 96 8.53 21.67 4.87
C SER A 96 9.70 21.60 3.88
N VAL A 97 9.44 21.72 2.58
CA VAL A 97 10.47 21.74 1.54
C VAL A 97 11.09 23.15 1.45
N SER A 98 12.40 23.23 1.18
CA SER A 98 13.09 24.51 1.01
C SER A 98 12.42 25.38 -0.06
N GLN A 99 12.23 26.68 0.23
CA GLN A 99 11.64 27.65 -0.68
C GLN A 99 12.44 27.83 -1.99
N SER A 100 13.73 27.46 -2.00
CA SER A 100 14.58 27.49 -3.19
C SER A 100 14.27 26.37 -4.19
N VAL A 101 13.48 25.37 -3.79
CA VAL A 101 13.14 24.22 -4.63
C VAL A 101 11.95 24.57 -5.50
N GLN A 102 12.13 24.45 -6.82
CA GLN A 102 11.07 24.70 -7.77
C GLN A 102 9.99 23.60 -7.65
N SER A 103 8.73 24.02 -7.47
CA SER A 103 7.59 23.11 -7.51
C SER A 103 6.90 23.11 -8.88
N VAL A 104 6.44 21.94 -9.32
CA VAL A 104 5.75 21.71 -10.60
C VAL A 104 4.55 20.77 -10.38
N MET A 105 3.56 20.82 -11.28
CA MET A 105 2.47 19.84 -11.30
C MET A 105 2.74 18.82 -12.40
N LEU A 106 2.75 17.53 -12.06
CA LEU A 106 3.01 16.44 -12.99
C LEU A 106 1.96 15.35 -12.81
N LYS A 107 1.21 15.04 -13.87
CA LYS A 107 0.17 13.99 -13.87
C LYS A 107 -0.77 14.07 -12.65
N GLY A 108 -1.17 15.29 -12.27
CA GLY A 108 -2.06 15.53 -11.12
C GLY A 108 -1.38 15.57 -9.75
N SER A 109 -0.08 15.27 -9.65
CA SER A 109 0.67 15.28 -8.39
C SER A 109 1.55 16.54 -8.27
N LYS A 110 1.65 17.08 -7.06
CA LYS A 110 2.59 18.17 -6.75
C LYS A 110 3.99 17.58 -6.60
N CYS A 111 4.95 18.16 -7.31
CA CYS A 111 6.32 17.67 -7.33
C CYS A 111 7.35 18.79 -7.18
N TYR A 112 8.58 18.40 -6.87
CA TYR A 112 9.71 19.27 -6.54
C TYR A 112 10.91 18.85 -7.37
N VAL A 113 11.42 19.78 -8.19
CA VAL A 113 12.59 19.54 -9.04
C VAL A 113 13.85 19.84 -8.24
N VAL A 114 14.72 18.83 -8.09
CA VAL A 114 15.94 18.96 -7.29
C VAL A 114 17.16 18.61 -8.13
N THR A 115 18.19 19.44 -8.06
CA THR A 115 19.48 19.21 -8.74
C THR A 115 20.39 18.29 -7.92
N SER A 116 20.23 18.29 -6.59
CA SER A 116 20.88 17.39 -5.64
C SER A 116 19.91 17.13 -4.48
N SER A 117 19.67 15.86 -4.13
CA SER A 117 18.81 15.49 -3.00
C SER A 117 19.63 15.11 -1.78
N THR A 118 19.30 15.67 -0.61
CA THR A 118 19.68 15.12 0.69
C THR A 118 18.46 14.46 1.35
N PRO A 119 18.63 13.41 2.17
CA PRO A 119 17.52 12.74 2.85
C PRO A 119 16.64 13.69 3.69
N GLU A 120 17.22 14.77 4.20
CA GLU A 120 16.59 15.78 5.06
C GLU A 120 15.67 16.76 4.30
N MET A 121 15.72 16.74 2.96
CA MET A 121 14.99 17.70 2.12
C MET A 121 13.48 17.47 2.11
N PHE A 122 13.05 16.24 2.40
CA PHE A 122 11.64 15.85 2.34
C PHE A 122 11.14 15.41 3.71
N PRO A 123 9.94 15.84 4.10
CA PRO A 123 9.42 15.52 5.41
C PRO A 123 9.09 14.04 5.54
N THR A 124 9.21 13.51 6.75
CA THR A 124 8.62 12.22 7.07
C THR A 124 7.11 12.35 7.12
N LEU A 125 6.40 11.53 6.35
CA LEU A 125 4.93 11.48 6.34
C LEU A 125 4.46 10.29 7.15
N SER A 126 3.42 10.47 7.95
CA SER A 126 2.80 9.39 8.71
C SER A 126 1.28 9.41 8.55
N LEU A 127 0.72 8.27 8.17
CA LEU A 127 -0.72 8.00 8.28
C LEU A 127 -0.95 7.22 9.58
N ASN A 128 -1.73 7.78 10.49
CA ASN A 128 -1.90 7.23 11.85
C ASN A 128 -3.28 6.57 11.98
N PHE A 129 -3.29 5.27 12.23
CA PHE A 129 -4.51 4.45 12.27
C PHE A 129 -4.92 4.08 13.69
N ALA A 130 -6.17 3.62 13.82
CA ALA A 130 -6.64 2.99 15.05
C ALA A 130 -5.75 1.81 15.47
N GLY A 131 -5.69 1.54 16.78
CA GLY A 131 -4.76 0.54 17.32
C GLY A 131 -3.30 1.02 17.43
N GLY A 132 -3.03 2.29 17.10
CA GLY A 132 -1.69 2.89 17.25
C GLY A 132 -0.73 2.56 16.11
N ALA A 133 -1.19 1.88 15.06
CA ALA A 133 -0.38 1.60 13.88
C ALA A 133 -0.14 2.90 13.09
N ALA A 134 1.11 3.11 12.67
CA ALA A 134 1.51 4.21 11.83
C ALA A 134 2.11 3.67 10.53
N MET A 135 1.71 4.23 9.40
CA MET A 135 2.33 3.94 8.11
C MET A 135 3.17 5.12 7.68
N LEU A 136 4.49 4.94 7.74
CA LEU A 136 5.44 5.92 7.25
C LEU A 136 5.48 5.87 5.72
N HIS A 137 5.47 7.04 5.09
CA HIS A 137 5.53 7.19 3.63
C HIS A 137 6.49 8.30 3.24
N GLY A 138 7.24 8.09 2.16
CA GLY A 138 8.13 9.09 1.57
C GLY A 138 7.53 9.67 0.30
N LEU A 139 8.15 10.72 -0.24
CA LEU A 139 7.82 11.15 -1.60
C LEU A 139 8.32 10.13 -2.62
N THR A 140 7.64 10.08 -3.77
CA THR A 140 8.02 9.22 -4.89
C THR A 140 8.99 9.95 -5.82
N THR A 141 9.97 9.23 -6.37
CA THR A 141 10.93 9.81 -7.31
C THR A 141 10.60 9.44 -8.75
N SER A 142 10.83 10.36 -9.66
CA SER A 142 10.79 10.13 -11.11
C SER A 142 11.90 10.91 -11.81
N LEU A 143 12.30 10.46 -12.99
CA LEU A 143 13.28 11.15 -13.83
C LEU A 143 12.58 11.87 -14.98
N ILE A 144 12.82 13.17 -15.12
CA ILE A 144 12.26 14.00 -16.20
C ILE A 144 13.38 14.83 -16.80
N GLY A 145 13.67 14.63 -18.09
CA GLY A 145 14.72 15.39 -18.79
C GLY A 145 16.11 15.26 -18.14
N GLY A 146 16.41 14.13 -17.48
CA GLY A 146 17.66 13.92 -16.74
C GLY A 146 17.69 14.48 -15.32
N ALA A 147 16.67 15.23 -14.89
CA ALA A 147 16.55 15.71 -13.51
C ALA A 147 15.71 14.76 -12.65
N VAL A 148 16.10 14.61 -11.38
CA VAL A 148 15.31 13.90 -10.38
C VAL A 148 14.19 14.82 -9.89
N VAL A 149 12.98 14.30 -9.90
CA VAL A 149 11.78 14.99 -9.44
C VAL A 149 11.13 14.16 -8.34
N TRP A 150 10.82 14.81 -7.22
CA TRP A 150 10.16 14.19 -6.08
C TRP A 150 8.70 14.62 -6.05
N CYS A 151 7.79 13.66 -6.10
CA CYS A 151 6.36 13.88 -6.18
C CYS A 151 5.67 13.37 -4.93
N ILE A 152 4.69 14.14 -4.46
CA ILE A 152 3.72 13.66 -3.48
C ILE A 152 2.96 12.49 -4.12
N GLY A 153 3.00 11.32 -3.48
CA GLY A 153 2.43 10.06 -4.00
C GLY A 153 0.90 9.97 -3.95
N PHE A 154 0.24 10.98 -3.39
CA PHE A 154 -1.21 11.05 -3.26
C PHE A 154 -1.80 12.03 -4.26
N GLN A 155 -3.03 11.74 -4.69
CA GLN A 155 -3.89 12.64 -5.47
C GLN A 155 -5.23 12.84 -4.75
N LYS A 156 -6.09 13.70 -5.29
CA LYS A 156 -7.50 13.80 -4.87
C LYS A 156 -8.44 13.56 -6.04
N ILE A 157 -9.59 12.96 -5.77
CA ILE A 157 -10.71 12.89 -6.70
C ILE A 157 -11.71 13.96 -6.30
N ARG A 158 -12.01 14.88 -7.22
CA ARG A 158 -12.92 16.01 -6.95
C ARG A 158 -14.30 15.50 -6.55
N GLY A 159 -14.83 16.07 -5.47
CA GLY A 159 -16.13 15.71 -4.90
C GLY A 159 -16.17 14.38 -4.15
N GLN A 160 -15.03 13.74 -3.88
CA GLN A 160 -14.99 12.46 -3.18
C GLN A 160 -14.27 12.55 -1.83
N GLY A 161 -14.97 12.14 -0.78
CA GLY A 161 -14.45 11.96 0.58
C GLY A 161 -13.92 10.54 0.81
N ILE A 162 -13.07 10.04 -0.08
CA ILE A 162 -12.51 8.69 -0.03
C ILE A 162 -10.98 8.75 -0.03
N THR A 163 -10.36 7.93 0.82
CA THR A 163 -8.91 7.72 0.84
C THR A 163 -8.63 6.30 0.37
N ILE A 164 -7.74 6.13 -0.61
CA ILE A 164 -7.34 4.82 -1.14
C ILE A 164 -5.83 4.69 -1.02
N LEU A 165 -5.40 3.68 -0.28
CA LEU A 165 -4.01 3.26 -0.16
C LEU A 165 -3.74 2.20 -1.22
N GLY A 166 -3.35 2.68 -2.41
CA GLY A 166 -3.03 1.84 -3.55
C GLY A 166 -1.62 1.25 -3.53
N ASP A 167 -1.26 0.56 -4.61
CA ASP A 167 0.04 -0.10 -4.79
C ASP A 167 1.23 0.82 -4.48
N LEU A 168 1.18 2.08 -4.89
CA LEU A 168 2.22 3.08 -4.59
C LEU A 168 2.50 3.21 -3.07
N VAL A 169 1.47 3.09 -2.23
CA VAL A 169 1.59 3.13 -0.76
C VAL A 169 1.94 1.76 -0.18
N LEU A 170 1.60 0.66 -0.86
CA LEU A 170 1.85 -0.70 -0.37
C LEU A 170 3.21 -1.26 -0.79
N LYS A 171 3.85 -0.67 -1.80
CA LYS A 171 5.17 -1.04 -2.29
C LYS A 171 6.21 -1.08 -1.16
N ASP A 172 7.21 -1.99 -1.29
CA ASP A 172 8.33 -2.15 -0.37
C ASP A 172 7.88 -2.47 1.08
N ARG A 173 6.77 -3.19 1.20
CA ARG A 173 6.20 -3.66 2.47
C ARG A 173 5.72 -5.11 2.35
N ILE A 174 5.82 -5.84 3.45
CA ILE A 174 5.01 -7.03 3.67
C ILE A 174 3.66 -6.56 4.19
N VAL A 175 2.56 -7.06 3.62
CA VAL A 175 1.19 -6.73 4.03
C VAL A 175 0.43 -8.01 4.33
N VAL A 176 -0.18 -8.09 5.50
CA VAL A 176 -0.81 -9.30 6.03
C VAL A 176 -2.29 -9.06 6.28
N TYR A 177 -3.14 -9.68 5.46
CA TYR A 177 -4.58 -9.66 5.66
C TYR A 177 -4.99 -10.75 6.67
N ASP A 178 -5.02 -10.41 7.95
CA ASP A 178 -5.43 -11.30 9.03
C ASP A 178 -6.96 -11.27 9.18
N LEU A 179 -7.64 -11.99 8.28
CA LEU A 179 -9.11 -12.07 8.27
C LEU A 179 -9.68 -12.74 9.53
N GLY A 180 -8.94 -13.68 10.13
CA GLY A 180 -9.36 -14.33 11.38
C GLY A 180 -9.31 -13.36 12.56
N GLY A 181 -8.27 -12.53 12.63
CA GLY A 181 -8.12 -11.47 13.62
C GLY A 181 -8.82 -10.15 13.27
N GLN A 182 -9.54 -10.08 12.13
CA GLN A 182 -10.21 -8.87 11.63
C GLN A 182 -9.29 -7.63 11.61
N ARG A 183 -8.06 -7.81 11.13
CA ARG A 183 -7.03 -6.76 11.09
C ARG A 183 -6.12 -6.91 9.89
N ILE A 184 -5.40 -5.85 9.59
CA ILE A 184 -4.31 -5.87 8.61
C ILE A 184 -3.00 -5.47 9.28
N GLY A 185 -1.94 -6.16 8.89
CA GLY A 185 -0.58 -5.87 9.33
C GLY A 185 0.29 -5.34 8.19
N TRP A 186 1.24 -4.47 8.50
CA TRP A 186 2.34 -4.16 7.58
C TRP A 186 3.68 -3.97 8.29
N ALA A 187 4.75 -4.22 7.54
CA ALA A 187 6.12 -3.90 7.90
C ALA A 187 6.88 -3.45 6.65
N ASN A 188 7.80 -2.49 6.79
CA ASN A 188 8.74 -2.16 5.72
C ASN A 188 9.59 -3.39 5.41
N TYR A 189 9.82 -3.64 4.12
CA TYR A 189 10.53 -4.83 3.70
C TYR A 189 11.33 -4.58 2.42
N ASP A 190 12.58 -5.00 2.43
CA ASP A 190 13.38 -5.06 1.21
C ASP A 190 12.94 -6.26 0.38
N CYS A 191 12.16 -6.01 -0.68
CA CYS A 191 11.64 -7.04 -1.57
C CYS A 191 12.71 -7.85 -2.33
N THR A 192 14.00 -7.53 -2.19
CA THR A 192 15.10 -8.39 -2.66
C THR A 192 15.48 -9.50 -1.68
N SER A 193 14.99 -9.42 -0.43
CA SER A 193 15.25 -10.39 0.65
C SER A 193 14.24 -11.55 0.66
N SER A 194 14.57 -12.65 1.34
CA SER A 194 13.68 -13.81 1.56
C SER A 194 12.74 -13.64 2.75
N VAL A 195 11.47 -14.04 2.60
CA VAL A 195 10.46 -13.95 3.66
C VAL A 195 10.44 -15.23 4.50
N ASN A 196 10.42 -15.06 5.83
CA ASN A 196 10.34 -16.15 6.80
C ASN A 196 8.87 -16.53 7.04
N VAL A 197 8.54 -17.80 6.80
CA VAL A 197 7.19 -18.32 7.00
C VAL A 197 7.25 -19.51 7.96
N SER A 198 6.55 -19.40 9.09
CA SER A 198 6.35 -20.55 9.97
C SER A 198 5.10 -21.31 9.51
N THR A 199 5.19 -22.61 9.27
CA THR A 199 4.03 -23.45 8.99
C THR A 199 3.85 -24.44 10.14
N SER A 200 2.61 -24.70 10.55
CA SER A 200 2.32 -25.77 11.51
C SER A 200 2.29 -27.14 10.81
N SER A 201 3.40 -27.51 10.15
CA SER A 201 3.60 -28.91 9.78
C SER A 201 4.00 -29.70 11.03
N THR A 202 3.56 -30.95 11.12
CA THR A 202 3.81 -31.92 12.22
C THR A 202 5.30 -32.21 12.54
N GLY A 203 6.23 -31.39 12.05
CA GLY A 203 7.68 -31.48 12.27
C GLY A 203 8.41 -30.17 12.54
N GLY A 204 7.72 -29.07 12.88
CA GLY A 204 8.34 -27.86 13.48
C GLY A 204 9.39 -27.13 12.62
N ARG A 205 9.40 -27.33 11.30
CA ARG A 205 10.36 -26.66 10.39
C ARG A 205 9.79 -25.35 9.87
N SER A 206 10.52 -24.25 10.07
CA SER A 206 10.30 -22.99 9.37
C SER A 206 10.74 -23.13 7.91
N GLU A 207 9.93 -22.64 6.97
CA GLU A 207 10.24 -22.64 5.54
C GLU A 207 10.56 -21.21 5.09
N TYR A 208 11.54 -21.08 4.20
CA TYR A 208 11.99 -19.81 3.65
C TYR A 208 11.53 -19.71 2.21
N VAL A 209 10.87 -18.61 1.86
CA VAL A 209 10.45 -18.35 0.48
C VAL A 209 11.15 -17.10 -0.04
N ASN A 210 11.93 -17.25 -1.11
CA ASN A 210 12.58 -16.11 -1.76
C ASN A 210 11.62 -15.45 -2.76
N ALA A 211 11.21 -14.22 -2.48
CA ALA A 211 10.31 -13.45 -3.33
C ALA A 211 10.91 -13.15 -4.72
N GLY A 212 12.25 -13.05 -4.84
CA GLY A 212 12.95 -12.71 -6.07
C GLY A 212 13.11 -13.85 -7.08
N GLN A 213 12.93 -15.12 -6.67
CA GLN A 213 13.14 -16.29 -7.55
C GLN A 213 11.87 -16.80 -8.24
N ILE A 214 10.69 -16.27 -7.91
CA ILE A 214 9.42 -16.74 -8.48
C ILE A 214 9.15 -16.09 -9.86
N GLY A 215 9.90 -15.05 -10.25
CA GLY A 215 9.79 -14.36 -11.55
C GLY A 215 10.64 -14.93 -12.70
N GLY A 216 11.27 -16.10 -12.54
CA GLY A 216 12.12 -16.69 -13.58
C GLY A 216 11.34 -17.50 -14.61
N SER A 217 11.26 -17.02 -15.85
CA SER A 217 10.74 -17.78 -17.00
C SER A 217 11.58 -19.04 -17.27
N GLY A 218 11.26 -20.13 -16.58
CA GLY A 218 11.66 -21.48 -16.97
C GLY A 218 10.67 -22.02 -18.00
N LYS A 219 11.16 -22.41 -19.19
CA LYS A 219 10.36 -22.99 -20.28
C LYS A 219 9.43 -24.10 -19.77
N LEU A 220 8.12 -23.84 -19.75
CA LEU A 220 7.09 -24.83 -19.47
C LEU A 220 6.22 -25.05 -20.73
N LEU A 221 6.85 -25.60 -21.78
CA LEU A 221 6.11 -26.13 -22.93
C LEU A 221 5.40 -27.43 -22.50
N ASN A 222 4.16 -27.31 -22.01
CA ASN A 222 3.03 -28.26 -22.17
C ASN A 222 1.87 -28.05 -21.17
N THR A 223 1.83 -26.94 -20.44
CA THR A 223 0.82 -26.71 -19.38
C THR A 223 -0.14 -25.55 -19.66
N HIS A 224 -0.01 -24.91 -20.82
CA HIS A 224 -0.73 -23.67 -21.17
C HIS A 224 -2.26 -23.86 -21.30
N ASP A 225 -2.73 -25.01 -21.79
CA ASP A 225 -4.17 -25.19 -22.06
C ASP A 225 -5.01 -25.46 -20.80
N LYS A 226 -4.43 -26.06 -19.75
CA LYS A 226 -5.13 -26.27 -18.48
C LYS A 226 -5.14 -25.02 -17.59
N LEU A 227 -4.07 -24.22 -17.63
CA LEU A 227 -3.99 -22.97 -16.87
C LEU A 227 -4.94 -21.91 -17.41
N LEU A 228 -5.06 -21.77 -18.74
CA LEU A 228 -6.00 -20.81 -19.33
C LEU A 228 -7.45 -21.07 -18.90
N SER A 229 -7.85 -22.35 -18.80
CA SER A 229 -9.21 -22.70 -18.38
C SER A 229 -9.49 -22.37 -16.91
N ILE A 230 -8.50 -22.51 -16.03
CA ILE A 230 -8.63 -22.15 -14.60
C ILE A 230 -8.67 -20.63 -14.41
N PHE A 231 -7.83 -19.88 -15.15
CA PHE A 231 -7.84 -18.42 -15.10
C PHE A 231 -9.16 -17.82 -15.60
N ILE A 232 -9.75 -18.37 -16.67
CA ILE A 232 -11.03 -17.90 -17.20
C ILE A 232 -12.18 -18.17 -16.22
N VAL A 233 -12.19 -19.33 -15.54
CA VAL A 233 -13.22 -19.65 -14.55
C VAL A 233 -13.08 -18.76 -13.30
N ALA A 234 -11.86 -18.53 -12.81
CA ALA A 234 -11.63 -17.63 -11.67
C ALA A 234 -12.03 -16.18 -11.99
N PHE A 235 -11.73 -15.70 -13.21
CA PHE A 235 -12.08 -14.35 -13.64
C PHE A 235 -13.60 -14.17 -13.80
N ARG A 236 -14.32 -15.22 -14.24
CA ARG A 236 -15.79 -15.23 -14.32
C ARG A 236 -16.44 -15.18 -12.93
N PHE A 237 -15.86 -15.83 -11.92
CA PHE A 237 -16.36 -15.78 -10.54
C PHE A 237 -16.13 -14.43 -9.86
N VAL A 238 -15.02 -13.75 -10.15
CA VAL A 238 -14.76 -12.40 -9.65
C VAL A 238 -15.76 -11.40 -10.24
N ILE A 239 -16.08 -11.48 -11.53
CA ILE A 239 -17.08 -10.58 -12.14
C ILE A 239 -18.51 -10.86 -11.63
N ALA A 240 -18.87 -12.13 -11.41
CA ALA A 240 -20.21 -12.49 -10.91
C ALA A 240 -20.45 -12.11 -9.43
N SER A 241 -19.40 -11.79 -8.67
CA SER A 241 -19.50 -11.39 -7.27
C SER A 241 -19.65 -9.87 -7.08
N PHE A 242 -19.62 -9.10 -8.17
CA PHE A 242 -19.80 -7.64 -8.22
C PHE A 242 -20.99 -7.22 -9.11
N SER A 243 -22.01 -8.07 -9.25
CA SER A 243 -23.33 -7.71 -9.81
C SER A 243 -24.44 -8.08 -8.84
#